data_AF-A0A920FGT9-F1
#
_entry.id   AF-A0A920FGT9-F1
#
_cell.length_a   1.000
_cell.length_b   1.000
_cell.length_c   1.000
_cell.angle_alpha   90.00
_cell.angle_beta   90.00
_cell.angle_gamma   90.00
#
_symmetry.space_group_name_H-M   'P 1'
#
loop_
_entity.id
_entity.type
_entity.pdbx_description
1 polymer ?
#
loop_
_entity_poly.entity_id
_entity_poly.type
_entity_poly.pdbx_seq_one_letter_code
_entity_poly.pdbx_strand_id
1 'polypeptide(L)'
;MVVINSVCGCAARNARPAAKIAVENGKKPDEILTVFAGFHTEATNQVRKYCLPYPPSSPSMALFKDGQLVHFIERHHIEGQPAEIIAENLVAAFDEFC
;
A
#
# COMPACT_ATOMS: atom_id res chain seq x y z
N MET A 1 6.33 3.15 -4.08
CA MET A 1 5.15 2.52 -3.43
C MET A 1 3.86 3.02 -4.06
N VAL A 2 2.87 2.15 -4.19
CA VAL A 2 1.51 2.49 -4.63
C VAL A 2 0.50 2.13 -3.54
N VAL A 3 -0.30 3.11 -3.12
CA VAL A 3 -1.44 2.90 -2.21
C VAL A 3 -2.73 2.75 -3.01
N ILE A 4 -3.34 1.57 -2.97
CA ILE A 4 -4.67 1.32 -3.54
C ILE A 4 -5.71 1.76 -2.50
N ASN A 5 -6.14 3.01 -2.60
CA ASN A 5 -7.03 3.67 -1.66
C ASN A 5 -8.49 3.20 -1.84
N SER A 6 -9.35 3.49 -0.87
CA SER A 6 -10.77 3.11 -0.84
C SER A 6 -11.59 4.05 0.04
N VAL A 7 -12.91 4.03 -0.12
CA VAL A 7 -13.86 4.72 0.78
C VAL A 7 -14.12 3.95 2.09
N CYS A 8 -13.64 2.71 2.20
CA CYS A 8 -13.87 1.87 3.37
C CYS A 8 -13.28 2.50 4.65
N GLY A 9 -13.91 2.28 5.79
CA GLY A 9 -13.48 2.82 7.09
C GLY A 9 -12.04 2.43 7.47
N CYS A 10 -11.59 1.22 7.12
CA CYS A 10 -10.21 0.78 7.36
C CYS A 10 -9.18 1.56 6.50
N ALA A 11 -9.57 2.11 5.35
CA ALA A 11 -8.70 2.98 4.57
C ALA A 11 -8.47 4.33 5.27
N ALA A 12 -9.50 4.84 5.95
CA ALA A 12 -9.41 6.09 6.72
C ALA A 12 -8.61 5.93 8.02
N ARG A 13 -8.88 4.87 8.78
CA ARG A 13 -8.31 4.70 10.12
C ARG A 13 -6.94 4.03 10.12
N ASN A 14 -6.67 3.15 9.15
CA ASN A 14 -5.52 2.26 9.20
C ASN A 14 -4.57 2.51 8.01
N ALA A 15 -5.02 2.27 6.78
CA ALA A 15 -4.14 2.29 5.61
C ALA A 15 -3.48 3.66 5.33
N ARG A 16 -4.27 4.74 5.29
CA ARG A 16 -3.75 6.09 5.01
C ARG A 16 -2.82 6.60 6.13
N PRO A 17 -3.19 6.49 7.42
CA PRO A 17 -2.27 6.82 8.50
C PRO A 17 -0.99 5.98 8.48
N ALA A 18 -1.08 4.67 8.25
CA ALA A 18 0.08 3.78 8.19
C ALA A 18 1.06 4.18 7.08
N ALA A 19 0.54 4.43 5.86
CA ALA A 19 1.36 4.89 4.75
C ALA A 19 2.05 6.22 5.05
N LYS A 20 1.37 7.15 5.73
CA LYS A 20 1.95 8.44 6.15
C LYS A 20 3.08 8.23 7.16
N ILE A 21 2.83 7.47 8.22
CA ILE A 21 3.82 7.17 9.27
C ILE A 21 5.06 6.51 8.66
N ALA A 22 4.87 5.53 7.77
CA ALA A 22 5.97 4.82 7.14
C ALA A 22 6.82 5.70 6.22
N VAL A 23 6.21 6.65 5.49
CA VAL A 23 6.94 7.58 4.60
C VAL A 23 7.71 8.66 5.36
N GLU A 24 7.27 8.98 6.58
CA GLU A 24 7.99 9.86 7.49
C GLU A 24 9.22 9.16 8.10
N ASN A 25 9.39 7.84 7.89
CA ASN A 25 10.61 7.13 8.21
C ASN A 25 11.77 7.55 7.27
N GLY A 26 13.00 7.46 7.76
CA GLY A 26 14.17 7.97 7.03
C GLY A 26 14.37 7.33 5.65
N LYS A 27 14.30 5.99 5.57
CA LYS A 27 14.30 5.26 4.29
C LYS A 27 12.89 5.19 3.72
N LYS A 28 12.75 5.56 2.46
CA LYS A 28 11.47 5.58 1.75
C LYS A 28 11.64 5.32 0.26
N PRO A 29 10.58 4.91 -0.45
CA PRO A 29 10.59 4.76 -1.90
C PRO A 29 10.74 6.12 -2.60
N ASP A 30 11.36 6.12 -3.78
CA ASP A 30 11.52 7.33 -4.61
C ASP A 30 10.18 7.95 -5.00
N GLU A 31 9.25 7.09 -5.41
CA GLU A 31 7.93 7.47 -5.88
C GLU A 31 6.84 6.94 -4.94
N ILE A 32 5.91 7.81 -4.56
CA ILE A 32 4.76 7.46 -3.72
C ILE A 32 3.50 7.88 -4.47
N LEU A 33 2.78 6.87 -4.96
CA LEU A 33 1.62 7.05 -5.82
C LEU A 33 0.36 6.49 -5.17
N THR A 34 -0.80 6.92 -5.65
CA THR A 34 -2.08 6.37 -5.20
C THR A 34 -3.08 6.24 -6.34
N VAL A 35 -3.88 5.19 -6.27
CA VAL A 35 -5.08 5.00 -7.09
C VAL A 35 -6.28 4.82 -6.18
N PHE A 36 -7.46 5.25 -6.61
CA PHE A 36 -8.66 5.22 -5.77
C PHE A 36 -9.63 4.15 -6.29
N ALA A 37 -9.71 3.02 -5.58
CA ALA A 37 -10.62 1.94 -5.92
C ALA A 37 -12.08 2.40 -5.79
N GLY A 38 -12.85 2.23 -6.87
CA GLY A 38 -14.25 2.68 -6.98
C GLY A 38 -14.44 4.03 -7.66
N PHE A 39 -13.37 4.82 -7.85
CA PHE A 39 -13.43 6.11 -8.54
C PHE A 39 -12.55 6.12 -9.80
N HIS A 40 -11.31 5.65 -9.68
CA HIS A 40 -10.35 5.56 -10.79
C HIS A 40 -10.23 4.11 -11.26
N THR A 41 -11.30 3.59 -11.87
CA THR A 41 -11.42 2.16 -12.22
C THR A 41 -10.30 1.68 -13.14
N GLU A 42 -10.04 2.40 -14.23
CA GLU A 42 -9.01 2.01 -15.21
C GLU A 42 -7.61 2.00 -14.59
N ALA A 43 -7.22 3.09 -13.91
CA ALA A 43 -5.94 3.19 -13.23
C ALA A 43 -5.78 2.12 -12.14
N THR A 44 -6.82 1.88 -11.36
CA THR A 44 -6.81 0.84 -10.30
C THR A 44 -6.66 -0.55 -10.89
N ASN A 45 -7.37 -0.86 -11.98
CA ASN A 45 -7.26 -2.15 -12.65
C ASN A 45 -5.89 -2.34 -13.29
N GLN A 46 -5.27 -1.29 -13.82
CA GLN A 46 -3.91 -1.37 -14.35
C GLN A 46 -2.90 -1.64 -13.23
N VAL A 47 -2.98 -0.94 -12.10
CA VAL A 47 -2.13 -1.21 -10.93
C VAL A 47 -2.28 -2.67 -10.46
N ARG A 48 -3.51 -3.18 -10.37
CA ARG A 48 -3.78 -4.57 -9.95
C ARG A 48 -3.09 -5.62 -10.83
N LYS A 49 -2.90 -5.37 -12.12
CA LYS A 49 -2.16 -6.29 -13.01
C LYS A 49 -0.68 -6.40 -12.62
N TYR A 50 -0.09 -5.33 -12.10
CA TYR A 50 1.29 -5.34 -11.58
C TYR A 50 1.39 -5.99 -10.19
N CYS A 51 0.25 -6.21 -9.51
CA CYS A 51 0.20 -6.80 -8.18
C CYS A 51 -0.08 -8.31 -8.18
N LEU A 52 0.02 -9.00 -9.32
CA LEU A 52 -0.17 -10.45 -9.36
C LEU A 52 0.94 -11.18 -8.57
N PRO A 53 0.63 -12.31 -7.90
CA PRO A 53 -0.62 -13.08 -7.93
C PRO A 53 -1.67 -12.66 -6.89
N TYR A 54 -1.47 -11.54 -6.19
CA TYR A 54 -2.35 -11.16 -5.08
C TYR A 54 -3.78 -10.84 -5.57
N PRO A 55 -4.82 -11.35 -4.87
CA PRO A 55 -6.19 -11.07 -5.26
C PRO A 55 -6.51 -9.58 -5.10
N PRO A 56 -7.37 -9.00 -5.96
CA PRO A 56 -7.68 -7.58 -5.90
C PRO A 56 -8.45 -7.24 -4.61
N SER A 57 -7.81 -6.50 -3.71
CA SER A 57 -8.43 -5.97 -2.48
C SER A 57 -8.26 -4.46 -2.36
N SER A 58 -9.07 -3.81 -1.53
CA SER A 58 -8.90 -2.39 -1.17
C SER A 58 -9.44 -2.10 0.24
N PRO A 59 -8.73 -1.31 1.08
CA PRO A 59 -7.40 -0.76 0.82
C PRO A 59 -6.32 -1.85 0.74
N SER A 60 -5.24 -1.57 0.01
CA SER A 60 -4.03 -2.41 -0.10
C SER A 60 -2.84 -1.56 -0.53
N MET A 61 -1.61 -2.05 -0.33
CA MET A 61 -0.39 -1.30 -0.62
C MET A 61 0.65 -2.19 -1.30
N ALA A 62 1.35 -1.64 -2.29
CA ALA A 62 2.35 -2.34 -3.08
C ALA A 62 3.67 -1.55 -3.09
N LEU A 63 4.78 -2.24 -2.81
CA LEU A 63 6.13 -1.71 -2.99
C LEU A 63 6.75 -2.34 -4.22
N PHE A 64 7.39 -1.50 -5.03
CA PHE A 64 8.06 -1.92 -6.25
C PHE A 64 9.53 -1.51 -6.18
N LYS A 65 10.40 -2.36 -6.74
CA LYS A 65 11.81 -2.08 -6.98
C LYS A 65 12.13 -2.52 -8.40
N ASP A 66 12.74 -1.64 -9.19
CA ASP A 66 13.10 -1.90 -10.59
C ASP A 66 11.94 -2.45 -11.44
N GLY A 67 10.72 -1.96 -11.18
CA GLY A 67 9.49 -2.38 -11.87
C GLY A 67 8.92 -3.72 -11.41
N GLN A 68 9.53 -4.39 -10.42
CA GLN A 68 9.04 -5.65 -9.85
C GLN A 68 8.37 -5.42 -8.50
N LEU A 69 7.29 -6.15 -8.24
CA LEU A 69 6.62 -6.14 -6.94
C LEU A 69 7.48 -6.89 -5.92
N VAL A 70 7.95 -6.18 -4.89
CA VAL A 70 8.84 -6.74 -3.85
C VAL A 70 8.15 -6.89 -2.50
N HIS A 71 7.09 -6.12 -2.24
CA HIS A 71 6.28 -6.25 -1.02
C HIS A 71 4.83 -5.88 -1.30
N PHE A 72 3.90 -6.57 -0.65
CA PHE A 72 2.48 -6.33 -0.81
C PHE A 72 1.72 -6.52 0.51
N ILE A 73 0.87 -5.55 0.83
CA ILE A 73 -0.01 -5.57 2.00
C ILE A 73 -1.46 -5.68 1.52
N GLU A 74 -2.03 -6.86 1.70
CA GLU A 74 -3.44 -7.15 1.44
C GLU A 74 -4.38 -6.50 2.45
N ARG A 75 -5.66 -6.38 2.08
CA ARG A 75 -6.69 -5.79 2.96
C ARG A 75 -6.78 -6.47 4.31
N HIS A 76 -6.65 -7.80 4.37
CA HIS A 76 -6.79 -8.55 5.62
C HIS A 76 -5.65 -8.27 6.62
N HIS A 77 -4.49 -7.78 6.16
CA HIS A 77 -3.42 -7.28 7.01
C HIS A 77 -3.66 -5.84 7.50
N ILE A 78 -4.62 -5.13 6.91
CA ILE A 78 -4.95 -3.74 7.26
C ILE A 78 -6.21 -3.69 8.13
N GLU A 79 -7.20 -4.51 7.81
CA GLU A 79 -8.48 -4.56 8.49
C GLU A 79 -8.32 -5.11 9.92
N GLY A 80 -8.72 -4.32 10.91
CA GLY A 80 -8.57 -4.69 12.32
C GLY A 80 -7.18 -4.49 12.91
N GLN A 81 -6.18 -4.07 12.12
CA GLN A 81 -4.83 -3.78 12.61
C GLN A 81 -4.63 -2.28 12.91
N PRO A 82 -3.90 -1.92 13.98
CA PRO A 82 -3.48 -0.54 14.23
C PRO A 82 -2.60 0.01 13.11
N ALA A 83 -2.66 1.32 12.87
CA ALA A 83 -1.88 1.98 11.83
C ALA A 83 -0.37 1.84 12.05
N GLU A 84 0.07 1.83 13.31
CA GLU A 84 1.45 1.71 13.73
C GLU A 84 2.05 0.36 13.33
N ILE A 85 1.32 -0.73 13.54
CA ILE A 85 1.75 -2.08 13.16
C ILE A 85 1.87 -2.22 11.63
N ILE A 86 0.93 -1.63 10.90
CA ILE A 86 0.97 -1.63 9.43
C ILE A 86 2.15 -0.76 8.95
N ALA A 87 2.42 0.36 9.64
CA ALA A 87 3.55 1.22 9.32
C ALA A 87 4.89 0.53 9.60
N GLU A 88 5.04 -0.20 10.70
CA GLU A 88 6.22 -1.02 10.99
C GLU A 88 6.48 -2.04 9.89
N ASN A 89 5.43 -2.70 9.39
CA ASN A 89 5.53 -3.62 8.26
C ASN A 89 6.04 -2.93 6.98
N LEU A 90 5.52 -1.73 6.69
CA LEU A 90 5.99 -0.91 5.56
C LEU A 90 7.43 -0.44 5.74
N VAL A 91 7.80 0.01 6.95
CA VAL A 91 9.14 0.47 7.30
C VAL A 91 10.15 -0.65 7.11
N ALA A 92 9.85 -1.86 7.60
CA ALA A 92 10.72 -3.01 7.39
C ALA A 92 10.94 -3.29 5.90
N ALA A 93 9.88 -3.21 5.08
CA ALA A 93 10.00 -3.35 3.63
C ALA A 93 10.79 -2.19 2.98
N PHE A 94 10.67 -0.97 3.49
CA PHE A 94 11.48 0.15 3.02
C PHE A 94 12.95 -0.04 3.37
N ASP A 95 13.26 -0.53 4.56
CA ASP A 95 14.63 -0.75 5.00
C ASP A 95 15.35 -1.80 4.15
N GLU A 96 14.62 -2.83 3.70
CA GLU A 96 15.12 -3.90 2.84
C GLU A 96 15.24 -3.48 1.37
N PHE A 97 14.24 -2.78 0.83
CA PHE A 97 14.15 -2.57 -0.62
C PHE A 97 14.51 -1.16 -1.10
N CYS A 98 14.54 -0.16 -0.21
CA CYS A 98 14.89 1.24 -0.52
C CYS A 98 16.30 1.58 -0.01
#